data_AF-A0A1A9ATE0-F1
#
_entry.id   AF-A0A1A9ATE0-F1
#
_cell.length_a   1.000
_cell.length_b   1.000
_cell.length_c   1.000
_cell.angle_alpha   90.00
_cell.angle_beta   90.00
_cell.angle_gamma   90.00
#
_symmetry.space_group_name_H-M   'P 1'
#
loop_
_entity.id
_entity.type
_entity.pdbx_description
1 polymer ?
#
loop_
_entity_poly.entity_id
_entity_poly.type
_entity_poly.pdbx_seq_one_letter_code
_entity_poly.pdbx_strand_id
1 'polypeptide(L)'
;MCEECHDVIEEDFPHHNFYKKLKDNDGLVSESYEIHKYSTVPISDKAYLKAFGSQLIRNYRDILPSFETLNHKTRCRYLNYWIREETDRYEREKSVSGFENPIRTFISEVWNKLKEELDYNCEMEGFEFPINDIRIRKELDDFCTSRDILHTKSENDYSCNAVNDWINQNYNKYFSKKNCKTYNKINDGYNEKFGPFHISESCTFYDIPTTFRNFVCDNYVHEYKIKSILNCERNTASDNVENLPVIVQPSDNKLNMPTWTTILVVSLTFFGILFALFILYKFSPFGSFLRHNVMEKYNVQGYVDYNIKPFLESTLHTVYETSDKRRHTIGYHATQNNMLIHNM
;
A
#
# COMPACT_ATOMS: atom_id res chain seq x y z
N MET A 1 -26.42 1.17 32.18
CA MET A 1 -27.43 0.54 31.31
C MET A 1 -28.05 1.66 30.51
N CYS A 2 -27.79 1.73 29.21
CA CYS A 2 -28.26 2.81 28.37
C CYS A 2 -29.70 2.50 27.92
N GLU A 3 -30.61 3.46 28.08
CA GLU A 3 -32.05 3.27 27.85
C GLU A 3 -32.44 3.41 26.36
N GLU A 4 -31.55 3.96 25.52
CA GLU A 4 -31.76 4.10 24.06
C GLU A 4 -30.44 3.84 23.29
N CYS A 5 -30.00 2.58 23.20
CA CYS A 5 -28.90 2.24 22.30
C CYS A 5 -29.43 1.99 20.88
N HIS A 6 -28.79 2.60 19.89
CA HIS A 6 -29.08 2.38 18.48
C HIS A 6 -28.18 1.27 17.90
N ASP A 7 -28.66 0.63 16.83
CA ASP A 7 -27.82 -0.23 15.99
C ASP A 7 -26.67 0.58 15.37
N VAL A 8 -25.56 -0.09 15.06
CA VAL A 8 -24.43 0.55 14.37
C VAL A 8 -24.82 0.83 12.92
N ILE A 9 -25.01 2.10 12.57
CA ILE A 9 -25.28 2.57 11.20
C ILE A 9 -23.96 3.10 10.62
N GLU A 10 -23.31 2.29 9.78
CA GLU A 10 -21.99 2.61 9.21
C GLU A 10 -22.04 3.85 8.32
N GLU A 11 -23.11 4.05 7.56
CA GLU A 11 -23.23 5.10 6.53
C GLU A 11 -23.05 6.53 7.08
N ASP A 12 -23.30 6.72 8.37
CA ASP A 12 -23.16 8.02 9.04
C ASP A 12 -21.71 8.34 9.42
N PHE A 13 -20.80 7.36 9.33
CA PHE A 13 -19.42 7.57 9.76
C PHE A 13 -18.64 8.51 8.84
N PRO A 14 -17.73 9.33 9.40
CA PRO A 14 -16.98 10.34 8.66
C PRO A 14 -16.31 9.87 7.36
N HIS A 15 -15.82 8.63 7.31
CA HIS A 15 -15.14 8.10 6.12
C HIS A 15 -16.08 7.80 4.94
N HIS A 16 -17.31 7.37 5.20
CA HIS A 16 -18.33 7.26 4.16
C HIS A 16 -18.70 8.63 3.60
N ASN A 17 -18.88 9.62 4.48
CA ASN A 17 -19.14 11.01 4.09
C ASN A 17 -17.97 11.61 3.29
N PHE A 18 -16.73 11.38 3.70
CA PHE A 18 -15.55 11.79 2.95
C PHE A 18 -15.53 11.17 1.56
N TYR A 19 -15.70 9.84 1.47
CA TYR A 19 -15.66 9.14 0.18
C TYR A 19 -16.79 9.58 -0.75
N LYS A 20 -17.98 9.88 -0.20
CA LYS A 20 -19.09 10.46 -0.95
C LYS A 20 -18.73 11.82 -1.52
N LYS A 21 -18.07 12.70 -0.75
CA LYS A 21 -17.60 14.01 -1.24
C LYS A 21 -16.57 13.88 -2.36
N LEU A 22 -15.70 12.87 -2.33
CA LEU A 22 -14.76 12.63 -3.42
C LEU A 22 -15.48 12.32 -4.75
N LYS A 23 -16.60 11.59 -4.68
CA LYS A 23 -17.42 11.19 -5.83
C LYS A 23 -18.40 12.26 -6.30
N ASP A 24 -18.62 13.28 -5.49
CA ASP A 24 -19.60 14.31 -5.78
C ASP A 24 -19.15 15.17 -6.96
N ASN A 25 -20.07 15.48 -7.88
CA ASN A 25 -19.80 16.35 -9.01
C ASN A 25 -20.18 17.81 -8.75
N ASP A 26 -20.77 18.11 -7.60
CA ASP A 26 -21.22 19.46 -7.26
C ASP A 26 -20.04 20.45 -7.19
N GLY A 27 -20.28 21.66 -7.70
CA GLY A 27 -19.29 22.73 -7.75
C GLY A 27 -18.18 22.56 -8.79
N LEU A 28 -18.22 21.51 -9.63
CA LEU A 28 -17.26 21.34 -10.72
C LEU A 28 -17.57 22.28 -11.88
N VAL A 29 -16.72 23.29 -12.06
CA VAL A 29 -16.58 23.96 -13.35
C VAL A 29 -15.26 23.48 -13.92
N SER A 30 -15.26 22.64 -14.97
CA SER A 30 -14.01 22.03 -15.44
C SER A 30 -12.95 23.06 -15.87
N GLU A 31 -13.40 24.25 -16.22
CA GLU A 31 -12.57 25.40 -16.61
C GLU A 31 -11.90 26.09 -15.40
N SER A 32 -12.38 25.89 -14.17
CA SER A 32 -11.90 26.63 -12.98
C SER A 32 -10.48 26.26 -12.55
N TYR A 33 -9.97 25.11 -12.97
CA TYR A 33 -8.69 24.57 -12.51
C TYR A 33 -7.57 24.59 -13.56
N GLU A 34 -7.80 25.19 -14.74
CA GLU A 34 -6.77 25.32 -15.79
C GLU A 34 -5.98 24.01 -16.04
N ILE A 35 -6.68 22.89 -16.17
CA ILE A 35 -6.14 21.51 -16.16
C ILE A 35 -4.92 21.31 -17.07
N HIS A 36 -4.86 22.03 -18.20
CA HIS A 36 -3.74 22.01 -19.14
C HIS A 36 -2.38 22.39 -18.51
N LYS A 37 -2.36 23.03 -17.34
CA LYS A 37 -1.15 23.34 -16.57
C LYS A 37 -0.62 22.13 -15.80
N TYR A 38 -1.47 21.14 -15.54
CA TYR A 38 -1.17 19.97 -14.72
C TYR A 38 -0.76 18.72 -15.52
N SER A 39 -0.96 18.72 -16.84
CA SER A 39 -0.65 17.56 -17.67
C SER A 39 -0.34 17.96 -19.12
N THR A 40 0.65 17.29 -19.70
CA THR A 40 1.05 17.37 -21.11
C THR A 40 0.18 16.50 -22.03
N VAL A 41 -0.55 15.54 -21.47
CA VAL A 41 -1.49 14.70 -22.24
C VAL A 41 -2.54 15.58 -22.94
N PRO A 42 -2.73 15.44 -24.26
CA PRO A 42 -3.76 16.20 -24.98
C PRO A 42 -5.16 15.86 -24.48
N ILE A 43 -5.86 16.87 -23.93
CA ILE A 43 -7.21 16.76 -23.37
C ILE A 43 -8.28 17.58 -24.11
N SER A 44 -7.93 18.33 -25.15
CA SER A 44 -8.85 19.24 -25.88
C SER A 44 -10.19 18.59 -26.21
N ASP A 45 -10.14 17.37 -26.75
CA ASP A 45 -11.30 16.60 -27.21
C ASP A 45 -11.70 15.48 -26.23
N LYS A 46 -11.12 15.45 -25.03
CA LYS A 46 -11.34 14.43 -24.00
C LYS A 46 -12.09 15.01 -22.80
N ALA A 47 -13.37 15.31 -23.00
CA ALA A 47 -14.24 15.86 -21.95
C ALA A 47 -14.20 15.06 -20.64
N TYR A 48 -14.08 13.73 -20.73
CA TYR A 48 -13.98 12.86 -19.56
C TYR A 48 -12.69 13.06 -18.74
N LEU A 49 -11.53 13.30 -19.39
CA LEU A 49 -10.28 13.64 -18.69
C LEU A 49 -10.34 15.03 -18.09
N LYS A 50 -11.03 15.98 -18.74
CA LYS A 50 -11.28 17.30 -18.13
C LYS A 50 -12.10 17.15 -16.84
N ALA A 51 -13.21 16.43 -16.90
CA ALA A 51 -14.04 16.18 -15.71
C ALA A 51 -13.26 15.47 -14.60
N PHE A 52 -12.51 14.41 -14.93
CA PHE A 52 -11.73 13.67 -13.95
C PHE A 52 -10.58 14.52 -13.37
N GLY A 53 -9.84 15.24 -14.21
CA GLY A 53 -8.76 16.13 -13.77
C GLY A 53 -9.26 17.21 -12.81
N SER A 54 -10.39 17.85 -13.13
CA SER A 54 -10.99 18.85 -12.23
C SER A 54 -11.40 18.25 -10.89
N GLN A 55 -12.00 17.07 -10.89
CA GLN A 55 -12.33 16.37 -9.65
C GLN A 55 -11.08 16.03 -8.85
N LEU A 56 -10.03 15.53 -9.51
CA LEU A 56 -8.78 15.19 -8.84
C LEU A 56 -8.15 16.42 -8.19
N ILE A 57 -8.08 17.54 -8.91
CA ILE A 57 -7.53 18.80 -8.40
C ILE A 57 -8.36 19.31 -7.22
N ARG A 58 -9.69 19.40 -7.34
CA ARG A 58 -10.58 19.78 -6.23
C ARG A 58 -10.42 18.84 -5.03
N ASN A 59 -10.41 17.54 -5.27
CA ASN A 59 -10.33 16.54 -4.21
C ASN A 59 -9.00 16.62 -3.47
N TYR A 60 -7.89 16.79 -4.19
CA TYR A 60 -6.58 16.93 -3.59
C TYR A 60 -6.43 18.27 -2.87
N ARG A 61 -6.76 19.38 -3.52
CA ARG A 61 -6.49 20.75 -3.05
C ARG A 61 -7.48 21.24 -1.99
N ASP A 62 -8.76 20.88 -2.12
CA ASP A 62 -9.84 21.50 -1.35
C ASP A 62 -10.46 20.50 -0.36
N ILE A 63 -10.84 19.30 -0.84
CA ILE A 63 -11.55 18.31 -0.02
C ILE A 63 -10.61 17.61 0.97
N LEU A 64 -9.44 17.18 0.52
CA LEU A 64 -8.48 16.46 1.36
C LEU A 64 -8.07 17.28 2.59
N PRO A 65 -7.59 18.54 2.48
CA PRO A 65 -7.19 19.30 3.67
C PRO A 65 -8.37 19.70 4.56
N SER A 66 -9.54 20.00 4.00
CA SER A 66 -10.69 20.52 4.77
C SER A 66 -11.42 19.47 5.63
N PHE A 67 -11.21 18.18 5.39
CA PHE A 67 -11.93 17.11 6.10
C PHE A 67 -11.21 16.66 7.40
N GLU A 68 -11.12 17.54 8.39
CA GLU A 68 -10.29 17.32 9.60
C GLU A 68 -10.77 16.20 10.53
N THR A 69 -12.00 15.70 10.37
CA THR A 69 -12.55 14.60 11.18
C THR A 69 -11.86 13.26 10.94
N LEU A 70 -11.07 13.14 9.87
CA LEU A 70 -10.24 11.96 9.57
C LEU A 70 -8.77 12.35 9.56
N ASN A 71 -7.92 11.48 10.09
CA ASN A 71 -6.48 11.69 10.01
C ASN A 71 -5.99 11.72 8.55
N HIS A 72 -4.90 12.46 8.31
CA HIS A 72 -4.30 12.65 6.98
C HIS A 72 -4.03 11.33 6.25
N LYS A 73 -3.44 10.34 6.92
CA LYS A 73 -3.10 9.05 6.31
C LYS A 73 -4.35 8.31 5.80
N THR A 74 -5.46 8.40 6.53
CA THR A 74 -6.74 7.77 6.14
C THR A 74 -7.34 8.50 4.94
N ARG A 75 -7.41 9.84 4.97
CA ARG A 75 -7.86 10.63 3.81
C ARG A 75 -7.08 10.30 2.55
N CYS A 76 -5.76 10.13 2.66
CA CYS A 76 -4.90 9.73 1.57
C CYS A 76 -5.20 8.35 0.98
N ARG A 77 -5.44 7.33 1.82
CA ARG A 77 -5.83 6.00 1.32
C ARG A 77 -7.17 6.05 0.58
N TYR A 78 -8.14 6.79 1.12
CA TYR A 78 -9.45 6.94 0.49
C TYR A 78 -9.40 7.72 -0.83
N LEU A 79 -8.56 8.76 -0.92
CA LEU A 79 -8.30 9.44 -2.18
C LEU A 79 -7.69 8.48 -3.23
N ASN A 80 -6.73 7.65 -2.81
CA ASN A 80 -6.16 6.61 -3.68
C ASN A 80 -7.22 5.60 -4.14
N TYR A 81 -8.08 5.08 -3.25
CA TYR A 81 -9.16 4.16 -3.64
C TYR A 81 -10.09 4.79 -4.68
N TRP A 82 -10.49 6.05 -4.47
CA TRP A 82 -11.33 6.77 -5.42
C TRP A 82 -10.64 6.90 -6.78
N ILE A 83 -9.38 7.33 -6.84
CA ILE A 83 -8.61 7.43 -8.10
C ILE A 83 -8.58 6.08 -8.81
N ARG A 84 -8.31 4.99 -8.08
CA ARG A 84 -8.25 3.65 -8.66
C ARG A 84 -9.59 3.22 -9.25
N GLU A 85 -10.70 3.44 -8.55
CA GLU A 85 -12.05 3.14 -9.05
C GLU A 85 -12.42 3.97 -10.30
N GLU A 86 -12.15 5.28 -10.27
CA GLU A 86 -12.46 6.19 -11.37
C GLU A 86 -11.61 5.89 -12.61
N THR A 87 -10.32 5.60 -12.41
CA THR A 87 -9.41 5.21 -13.49
C THR A 87 -9.90 3.94 -14.17
N ASP A 88 -10.21 2.91 -13.39
CA ASP A 88 -10.73 1.64 -13.87
C ASP A 88 -12.08 1.78 -14.59
N ARG A 89 -12.96 2.70 -14.13
CA ARG A 89 -14.19 3.05 -14.84
C ARG A 89 -13.90 3.61 -16.22
N TYR A 90 -13.05 4.64 -16.31
CA TYR A 90 -12.74 5.28 -17.60
C TYR A 90 -11.95 4.36 -18.54
N GLU A 91 -11.06 3.52 -18.02
CA GLU A 91 -10.35 2.49 -18.80
C GLU A 91 -11.33 1.56 -19.50
N ARG A 92 -12.33 1.03 -18.77
CA ARG A 92 -13.39 0.21 -19.36
C ARG A 92 -14.24 0.97 -20.38
N GLU A 93 -14.75 2.14 -20.01
CA GLU A 93 -15.62 2.94 -20.87
C GLU A 93 -14.95 3.34 -22.18
N LYS A 94 -13.63 3.57 -22.16
CA LYS A 94 -12.84 3.95 -23.33
C LYS A 94 -12.11 2.79 -23.99
N SER A 95 -12.27 1.58 -23.47
CA SER A 95 -11.55 0.38 -23.92
C SER A 95 -10.03 0.59 -23.99
N VAL A 96 -9.50 1.35 -23.02
CA VAL A 96 -8.07 1.63 -22.88
C VAL A 96 -7.49 0.63 -21.89
N SER A 97 -6.42 -0.06 -22.28
CA SER A 97 -5.72 -1.03 -21.43
C SER A 97 -4.24 -1.09 -21.80
N GLY A 98 -3.43 -1.76 -20.97
CA GLY A 98 -2.01 -1.96 -21.22
C GLY A 98 -1.10 -0.95 -20.52
N PHE A 99 0.20 -1.04 -20.86
CA PHE A 99 1.27 -0.26 -20.24
C PHE A 99 1.23 1.23 -20.66
N GLU A 100 1.02 1.50 -21.95
CA GLU A 100 0.84 2.85 -22.47
C GLU A 100 -0.61 3.29 -22.28
N ASN A 101 -0.93 3.71 -21.05
CA ASN A 101 -2.27 4.11 -20.69
C ASN A 101 -2.35 5.63 -20.51
N PRO A 102 -2.92 6.38 -21.47
CA PRO A 102 -2.97 7.84 -21.40
C PRO A 102 -3.79 8.37 -20.23
N ILE A 103 -4.72 7.57 -19.68
CA ILE A 103 -5.49 7.93 -18.49
C ILE A 103 -4.58 7.87 -17.26
N ARG A 104 -3.81 6.80 -17.09
CA ARG A 104 -2.85 6.66 -15.99
C ARG A 104 -1.74 7.70 -16.06
N THR A 105 -1.21 7.97 -17.26
CA THR A 105 -0.21 9.03 -17.48
C THR A 105 -0.76 10.39 -17.07
N PHE A 106 -1.96 10.74 -17.56
CA PHE A 106 -2.63 11.99 -17.19
C PHE A 106 -2.77 12.15 -15.67
N ILE A 107 -3.24 11.11 -14.97
CA ILE A 107 -3.41 11.14 -13.51
C ILE A 107 -2.09 11.32 -12.79
N SER A 108 -1.05 10.59 -13.23
CA SER A 108 0.28 10.66 -12.63
C SER A 108 0.87 12.07 -12.77
N GLU A 109 0.73 12.69 -13.94
CA GLU A 109 1.19 14.06 -14.18
C GLU A 109 0.44 15.07 -13.30
N VAL A 110 -0.89 14.98 -13.25
CA VAL A 110 -1.72 15.87 -12.42
C VAL A 110 -1.37 15.72 -10.93
N TRP A 111 -1.25 14.49 -10.44
CA TRP A 111 -0.89 14.21 -9.04
C TRP A 111 0.48 14.76 -8.69
N ASN A 112 1.50 14.52 -9.52
CA ASN A 112 2.85 14.98 -9.26
C ASN A 112 2.93 16.51 -9.24
N LYS A 113 2.20 17.19 -10.13
CA LYS A 113 2.10 18.65 -10.12
C LYS A 113 1.43 19.18 -8.85
N LEU A 114 0.32 18.58 -8.43
CA LEU A 114 -0.34 18.94 -7.17
C LEU A 114 0.56 18.74 -5.95
N LYS A 115 1.35 17.66 -5.95
CA LYS A 115 2.34 17.37 -4.89
C LYS A 115 3.48 18.39 -4.88
N GLU A 116 3.93 18.88 -6.03
CA GLU A 116 4.94 19.95 -6.12
C GLU A 116 4.41 21.29 -5.60
N GLU A 117 3.12 21.58 -5.82
CA GLU A 117 2.49 22.85 -5.46
C GLU A 117 2.10 22.95 -3.97
N LEU A 118 1.85 21.83 -3.30
CA LEU A 118 1.19 21.80 -1.98
C LEU A 118 2.09 21.16 -0.92
N ASP A 119 2.18 21.80 0.25
CA ASP A 119 3.06 21.42 1.37
C ASP A 119 2.55 20.21 2.19
N TYR A 120 1.60 19.43 1.69
CA TYR A 120 1.17 18.18 2.32
C TYR A 120 1.28 17.01 1.35
N ASN A 121 2.02 15.99 1.81
CA ASN A 121 2.35 14.83 1.01
C ASN A 121 1.27 13.77 1.12
N CYS A 122 0.62 13.50 0.00
CA CYS A 122 -0.12 12.27 -0.23
C CYS A 122 0.66 11.44 -1.24
N GLU A 123 1.08 10.23 -0.85
CA GLU A 123 1.72 9.31 -1.79
C GLU A 123 0.64 8.66 -2.66
N MET A 124 0.83 8.72 -3.97
CA MET A 124 0.00 7.98 -4.89
C MET A 124 0.38 6.50 -4.77
N GLU A 125 -0.56 5.67 -4.34
CA GLU A 125 -0.43 4.23 -4.44
C GLU A 125 -0.49 3.86 -5.93
N GLY A 126 0.53 3.19 -6.42
CA GLY A 126 0.65 2.84 -7.83
C GLY A 126 -0.48 1.92 -8.33
N PHE A 127 -0.37 1.50 -9.59
CA PHE A 127 -1.35 0.60 -10.22
C PHE A 127 -1.10 -0.90 -9.92
N GLU A 128 -0.47 -1.18 -8.77
CA GLU A 128 0.13 -2.49 -8.44
C GLU A 128 -0.89 -3.61 -8.26
N PHE A 129 -2.01 -3.31 -7.58
CA PHE A 129 -3.07 -4.28 -7.37
C PHE A 129 -4.15 -4.22 -8.46
N PRO A 130 -4.71 -5.36 -8.89
CA PRO A 130 -5.96 -5.43 -9.63
C PRO A 130 -7.09 -4.69 -8.91
N ILE A 131 -8.06 -4.16 -9.68
CA ILE A 131 -9.14 -3.37 -9.09
C ILE A 131 -9.99 -4.14 -8.06
N ASN A 132 -10.20 -5.44 -8.26
CA ASN A 132 -10.97 -6.23 -7.30
C ASN A 132 -10.25 -6.35 -5.96
N ASP A 133 -8.91 -6.43 -5.97
CA ASP A 133 -8.10 -6.49 -4.76
C ASP A 133 -8.14 -5.13 -4.03
N ILE A 134 -8.11 -4.01 -4.78
CA ILE A 134 -8.31 -2.66 -4.25
C ILE A 134 -9.69 -2.51 -3.59
N ARG A 135 -10.75 -3.06 -4.17
CA ARG A 135 -12.10 -3.00 -3.58
C ARG A 135 -12.15 -3.76 -2.26
N ILE A 136 -11.56 -4.94 -2.17
CA ILE A 136 -11.51 -5.70 -0.92
C ILE A 136 -10.66 -4.96 0.13
N ARG A 137 -9.52 -4.39 -0.28
CA ARG A 137 -8.68 -3.56 0.59
C ARG A 137 -9.47 -2.36 1.13
N LYS A 138 -10.24 -1.68 0.28
CA LYS A 138 -11.11 -0.58 0.71
C LYS A 138 -12.16 -1.05 1.71
N GLU A 139 -12.87 -2.15 1.44
CA GLU A 139 -13.85 -2.69 2.39
C GLU A 139 -13.23 -2.97 3.77
N LEU A 140 -12.03 -3.55 3.79
CA LEU A 140 -11.28 -3.77 5.03
C LEU A 140 -10.92 -2.44 5.72
N ASP A 141 -10.49 -1.42 4.97
CA ASP A 141 -10.19 -0.08 5.50
C ASP A 141 -11.44 0.62 6.06
N ASP A 142 -12.59 0.50 5.38
CA ASP A 142 -13.88 0.99 5.86
C ASP A 142 -14.20 0.34 7.22
N PHE A 143 -14.16 -0.99 7.31
CA PHE A 143 -14.39 -1.72 8.56
C PHE A 143 -13.44 -1.27 9.68
N CYS A 144 -12.13 -1.20 9.43
CA CYS A 144 -11.16 -0.80 10.45
C CYS A 144 -11.34 0.65 10.88
N THR A 145 -11.65 1.55 9.94
CA THR A 145 -11.91 2.96 10.24
C THR A 145 -13.18 3.08 11.09
N SER A 146 -14.25 2.35 10.75
CA SER A 146 -15.47 2.25 11.54
C SER A 146 -15.20 1.74 12.96
N ARG A 147 -14.46 0.65 13.10
CA ARG A 147 -14.08 0.07 14.38
C ARG A 147 -13.28 1.06 15.23
N ASP A 148 -12.29 1.73 14.64
CA ASP A 148 -11.45 2.69 15.36
C ASP A 148 -12.27 3.91 15.82
N ILE A 149 -13.26 4.34 15.04
CA ILE A 149 -14.23 5.38 15.47
C ILE A 149 -15.08 4.86 16.64
N LEU A 150 -15.64 3.66 16.54
CA LEU A 150 -16.45 3.05 17.60
C LEU A 150 -15.66 2.89 18.91
N HIS A 151 -14.36 2.63 18.86
CA HIS A 151 -13.49 2.62 20.05
C HIS A 151 -13.43 3.97 20.78
N THR A 152 -13.71 5.08 20.10
CA THR A 152 -13.72 6.42 20.71
C THR A 152 -15.10 6.85 21.20
N LYS A 153 -16.16 6.08 20.90
CA LYS A 153 -17.53 6.40 21.26
C LYS A 153 -17.88 5.90 22.67
N SER A 154 -18.85 6.54 23.29
CA SER A 154 -19.32 6.19 24.63
C SER A 154 -20.38 5.08 24.58
N GLU A 155 -20.61 4.40 25.71
CA GLU A 155 -21.72 3.42 25.84
C GLU A 155 -23.10 4.04 25.63
N ASN A 156 -23.21 5.37 25.67
CA ASN A 156 -24.43 6.11 25.38
C ASN A 156 -24.68 6.26 23.87
N ASP A 157 -23.65 6.11 23.04
CA ASP A 157 -23.79 6.14 21.58
C ASP A 157 -24.20 4.76 21.05
N TYR A 158 -23.55 3.69 21.53
CA TYR A 158 -23.81 2.30 21.15
C TYR A 158 -23.61 1.38 22.35
N SER A 159 -24.48 0.37 22.49
CA SER A 159 -24.24 -0.67 23.51
C SER A 159 -23.01 -1.51 23.14
N CYS A 160 -22.27 -1.96 24.15
CA CYS A 160 -21.11 -2.83 23.96
C CYS A 160 -21.47 -4.11 23.17
N ASN A 161 -22.64 -4.70 23.44
CA ASN A 161 -23.13 -5.88 22.73
C ASN A 161 -23.43 -5.57 21.27
N ALA A 162 -24.11 -4.45 20.96
CA ALA A 162 -24.39 -4.05 19.58
C ALA A 162 -23.11 -3.84 18.77
N VAL A 163 -22.07 -3.26 19.36
CA VAL A 163 -20.77 -3.11 18.71
C VAL A 163 -20.15 -4.49 18.43
N ASN A 164 -20.16 -5.41 19.40
CA ASN A 164 -19.61 -6.75 19.18
C ASN A 164 -20.41 -7.58 18.16
N ASP A 165 -21.74 -7.46 18.16
CA ASP A 165 -22.60 -8.08 17.16
C ASP A 165 -22.25 -7.58 15.76
N TRP A 166 -22.04 -6.27 15.60
CA TRP A 166 -21.58 -5.65 14.37
C TRP A 166 -20.20 -6.18 13.93
N ILE A 167 -19.24 -6.34 14.85
CA ILE A 167 -17.92 -6.93 14.55
C ILE A 167 -18.06 -8.37 14.08
N ASN A 168 -18.91 -9.17 14.74
CA ASN A 168 -19.12 -10.57 14.38
C ASN A 168 -19.84 -10.70 13.02
N GLN A 169 -20.82 -9.85 12.73
CA GLN A 169 -21.47 -9.79 11.42
C GLN A 169 -20.45 -9.48 10.31
N ASN A 170 -19.59 -8.49 10.51
CA ASN A 170 -18.53 -8.15 9.57
C ASN A 170 -17.52 -9.30 9.41
N TYR A 171 -17.09 -9.94 10.51
CA TYR A 171 -16.24 -11.13 10.46
C TYR A 171 -16.88 -12.24 9.60
N ASN A 172 -18.15 -12.56 9.83
CA ASN A 172 -18.87 -13.61 9.09
C ASN A 172 -19.05 -13.25 7.61
N LYS A 173 -19.24 -11.96 7.29
CA LYS A 173 -19.24 -11.45 5.91
C LYS A 173 -17.89 -11.68 5.23
N TYR A 174 -16.77 -11.32 5.85
CA TYR A 174 -15.44 -11.50 5.26
C TYR A 174 -15.05 -12.97 5.14
N PHE A 175 -15.29 -13.78 6.15
CA PHE A 175 -14.79 -15.16 6.21
C PHE A 175 -15.85 -16.23 5.90
N SER A 176 -16.78 -15.89 5.00
CA SER A 176 -17.67 -16.88 4.40
C SER A 176 -16.89 -17.87 3.52
N LYS A 177 -17.43 -19.09 3.34
CA LYS A 177 -16.82 -20.13 2.48
C LYS A 177 -16.48 -19.63 1.07
N LYS A 178 -17.33 -18.77 0.50
CA LYS A 178 -17.12 -18.16 -0.83
C LYS A 178 -15.94 -17.19 -0.82
N ASN A 179 -15.90 -16.30 0.16
CA ASN A 179 -14.88 -15.25 0.25
C ASN A 179 -13.51 -15.84 0.61
N CYS A 180 -13.46 -16.81 1.53
CA CYS A 180 -12.25 -17.56 1.85
C CYS A 180 -11.57 -18.15 0.61
N LYS A 181 -12.35 -18.80 -0.28
CA LYS A 181 -11.81 -19.36 -1.53
C LYS A 181 -11.24 -18.27 -2.45
N THR A 182 -11.89 -17.12 -2.52
CA THR A 182 -11.41 -15.98 -3.31
C THR A 182 -10.12 -15.42 -2.71
N TYR A 183 -10.08 -15.23 -1.40
CA TYR A 183 -8.96 -14.62 -0.74
C TYR A 183 -7.71 -15.49 -0.75
N ASN A 184 -7.83 -16.81 -0.63
CA ASN A 184 -6.68 -17.71 -0.76
C ASN A 184 -6.01 -17.57 -2.14
N LYS A 185 -6.81 -17.51 -3.21
CA LYS A 185 -6.29 -17.32 -4.58
C LYS A 185 -5.58 -15.98 -4.76
N ILE A 186 -6.12 -14.92 -4.15
CA ILE A 186 -5.46 -13.60 -4.17
C ILE A 186 -4.15 -13.70 -3.39
N ASN A 187 -4.17 -14.30 -2.20
CA ASN A 187 -3.05 -14.39 -1.29
C ASN A 187 -1.83 -15.13 -1.87
N ASP A 188 -2.05 -16.16 -2.69
CA ASP A 188 -0.96 -16.91 -3.35
C ASP A 188 -0.03 -16.01 -4.19
N GLY A 189 -0.49 -14.83 -4.62
CA GLY A 189 0.27 -13.88 -5.42
C GLY A 189 1.00 -12.79 -4.63
N TYR A 190 0.82 -12.70 -3.30
CA TYR A 190 1.30 -11.55 -2.52
C TYR A 190 2.08 -11.93 -1.26
N ASN A 191 2.95 -11.01 -0.84
CA ASN A 191 3.56 -11.06 0.48
C ASN A 191 2.60 -10.48 1.53
N GLU A 192 2.65 -11.00 2.76
CA GLU A 192 1.75 -10.56 3.84
C GLU A 192 1.83 -9.05 4.11
N LYS A 193 3.03 -8.46 4.08
CA LYS A 193 3.25 -7.05 4.40
C LYS A 193 2.86 -6.09 3.26
N PHE A 194 2.90 -6.58 2.02
CA PHE A 194 2.68 -5.77 0.82
C PHE A 194 1.42 -6.19 0.06
N GLY A 195 0.60 -7.09 0.63
CA GLY A 195 -0.61 -7.58 0.00
C GLY A 195 -1.80 -6.64 0.20
N PRO A 196 -2.87 -6.84 -0.59
CA PRO A 196 -4.09 -6.05 -0.47
C PRO A 196 -4.77 -6.21 0.90
N PHE A 197 -4.50 -7.32 1.61
CA PHE A 197 -5.07 -7.63 2.92
C PHE A 197 -4.30 -7.05 4.13
N HIS A 198 -3.37 -6.12 3.91
CA HIS A 198 -2.62 -5.45 4.97
C HIS A 198 -2.64 -3.92 4.79
N ILE A 199 -3.29 -3.22 5.72
CA ILE A 199 -3.35 -1.75 5.77
C ILE A 199 -2.47 -1.22 6.91
N SER A 200 -2.52 -1.90 8.05
CA SER A 200 -1.70 -1.66 9.23
C SER A 200 -1.61 -2.93 10.07
N GLU A 201 -0.76 -2.93 11.10
CA GLU A 201 -0.66 -4.03 12.08
C GLU A 201 -1.99 -4.34 12.77
N SER A 202 -2.84 -3.31 13.00
CA SER A 202 -4.16 -3.48 13.61
C SER A 202 -5.30 -3.68 12.59
N CYS A 203 -4.99 -3.69 11.30
CA CYS A 203 -5.96 -3.78 10.22
C CYS A 203 -5.41 -4.67 9.10
N THR A 204 -5.57 -5.98 9.28
CA THR A 204 -5.06 -6.99 8.35
C THR A 204 -5.76 -8.33 8.49
N PHE A 205 -5.94 -9.06 7.38
CA PHE A 205 -6.42 -10.45 7.45
C PHE A 205 -5.34 -11.46 7.85
N TYR A 206 -4.08 -11.05 8.03
CA TYR A 206 -3.03 -11.94 8.54
C TYR A 206 -3.08 -12.10 10.07
N ASP A 207 -3.69 -11.14 10.77
CA ASP A 207 -4.02 -11.18 12.20
C ASP A 207 -5.50 -10.79 12.41
N ILE A 208 -6.36 -11.79 12.26
CA ILE A 208 -7.81 -11.64 12.35
C ILE A 208 -8.28 -11.38 13.78
N PRO A 209 -7.74 -12.03 14.83
CA PRO A 209 -8.09 -11.70 16.22
C PRO A 209 -7.83 -10.23 16.58
N THR A 210 -6.74 -9.64 16.08
CA THR A 210 -6.47 -8.22 16.28
C THR A 210 -7.42 -7.35 15.45
N THR A 211 -7.66 -7.71 14.19
CA THR A 211 -8.52 -6.91 13.30
C THR A 211 -9.99 -6.92 13.72
N PHE A 212 -10.52 -8.10 14.07
CA PHE A 212 -11.90 -8.30 14.48
C PHE A 212 -11.98 -8.48 16.01
N ARG A 213 -11.25 -7.66 16.76
CA ARG A 213 -11.22 -7.74 18.22
C ARG A 213 -12.56 -7.30 18.81
N ASN A 214 -13.18 -8.17 19.59
CA ASN A 214 -14.38 -7.82 20.36
C ASN A 214 -14.00 -6.97 21.58
N PHE A 215 -14.92 -6.07 21.96
CA PHE A 215 -14.91 -5.35 23.22
C PHE A 215 -15.27 -6.28 24.37
N VAL A 216 -14.73 -6.00 25.56
CA VAL A 216 -15.06 -6.75 26.77
C VAL A 216 -16.38 -6.20 27.30
N CYS A 217 -17.44 -7.01 27.23
CA CYS A 217 -18.78 -6.67 27.74
C CYS A 217 -19.22 -7.72 28.76
N ASP A 218 -20.03 -7.31 29.74
CA ASP A 218 -20.63 -8.23 30.70
C ASP A 218 -21.53 -9.26 29.99
N ASN A 219 -21.31 -10.55 30.28
CA ASN A 219 -22.08 -11.67 29.73
C ASN A 219 -22.00 -11.86 28.21
N TYR A 220 -21.01 -11.28 27.51
CA TYR A 220 -20.84 -11.49 26.07
C TYR A 220 -20.04 -12.76 25.78
N VAL A 221 -20.60 -13.65 24.94
CA VAL A 221 -19.93 -14.88 24.50
C VAL A 221 -19.14 -14.59 23.23
N HIS A 222 -17.81 -14.64 23.32
CA HIS A 222 -16.97 -14.44 22.15
C HIS A 222 -17.04 -15.62 21.19
N GLU A 223 -17.43 -15.34 19.94
CA GLU A 223 -17.34 -16.29 18.85
C GLU A 223 -15.88 -16.60 18.51
N TYR A 224 -15.63 -17.86 18.13
CA TYR A 224 -14.32 -18.28 17.64
C TYR A 224 -14.00 -17.58 16.31
N LYS A 225 -12.82 -16.98 16.22
CA LYS A 225 -12.29 -16.38 15.00
C LYS A 225 -11.04 -17.12 14.55
N ILE A 226 -10.92 -17.37 13.25
CA ILE A 226 -9.68 -17.93 12.70
C ILE A 226 -8.51 -16.98 12.99
N LYS A 227 -7.29 -17.52 13.10
CA LYS A 227 -6.12 -16.69 13.44
C LYS A 227 -5.67 -15.80 12.29
N SER A 228 -5.73 -16.33 11.08
CA SER A 228 -5.22 -15.69 9.87
C SER A 228 -6.02 -16.18 8.67
N ILE A 229 -6.01 -15.41 7.59
CA ILE A 229 -6.56 -15.80 6.29
C ILE A 229 -5.99 -17.13 5.78
N LEU A 230 -4.76 -17.47 6.16
CA LEU A 230 -4.14 -18.77 5.89
C LEU A 230 -4.90 -19.95 6.52
N ASN A 231 -5.81 -19.68 7.46
CA ASN A 231 -6.64 -20.69 8.13
C ASN A 231 -8.09 -20.74 7.59
N CYS A 232 -8.43 -19.96 6.56
CA CYS A 232 -9.77 -19.94 5.96
C CYS A 232 -10.29 -21.33 5.52
N GLU A 233 -9.39 -22.27 5.20
CA GLU A 233 -9.78 -23.63 4.77
C GLU A 233 -10.03 -24.60 5.93
N ARG A 234 -9.47 -24.35 7.12
CA ARG A 234 -9.54 -25.29 8.26
C ARG A 234 -10.89 -25.32 8.99
N ASN A 235 -11.74 -24.33 8.80
CA ASN A 235 -13.07 -24.32 9.43
C ASN A 235 -14.12 -25.17 8.71
N THR A 236 -13.77 -25.78 7.56
CA THR A 236 -14.65 -26.75 6.89
C THR A 236 -14.81 -28.08 7.65
N ALA A 237 -14.02 -28.30 8.71
CA ALA A 237 -14.15 -29.47 9.59
C ALA A 237 -14.91 -29.19 10.90
N SER A 238 -15.35 -27.95 11.14
CA SER A 238 -15.95 -27.55 12.43
C SER A 238 -17.47 -27.63 12.50
N ASP A 239 -18.14 -28.11 11.44
CA ASP A 239 -19.56 -28.51 11.53
C ASP A 239 -19.77 -29.77 12.40
N ASN A 240 -18.70 -30.31 12.99
CA ASN A 240 -18.71 -31.39 13.98
C ASN A 240 -18.03 -31.00 15.31
N VAL A 241 -18.20 -29.76 15.80
CA VAL A 241 -17.82 -29.41 17.18
C VAL A 241 -19.06 -29.34 18.08
N GLU A 242 -19.86 -30.40 18.05
CA GLU A 242 -20.47 -30.89 19.28
C GLU A 242 -19.48 -31.87 19.88
N ASN A 243 -19.03 -31.57 21.11
CA ASN A 243 -18.09 -32.33 21.95
C ASN A 243 -16.60 -31.99 21.76
N LEU A 244 -16.14 -30.93 22.46
CA LEU A 244 -14.78 -30.92 22.99
C LEU A 244 -14.83 -30.93 24.53
N PRO A 245 -14.23 -31.94 25.19
CA PRO A 245 -14.13 -31.99 26.64
C PRO A 245 -13.06 -31.01 27.14
N VAL A 246 -13.30 -30.50 28.34
CA VAL A 246 -12.42 -29.65 29.15
C VAL A 246 -10.96 -30.15 29.13
N ILE A 247 -10.03 -29.28 28.74
CA ILE A 247 -8.60 -29.56 28.73
C ILE A 247 -8.07 -29.57 30.16
N VAL A 248 -7.65 -30.74 30.64
CA VAL A 248 -6.66 -30.90 31.72
C VAL A 248 -5.28 -30.97 31.08
N GLN A 249 -4.30 -30.31 31.70
CA GLN A 249 -2.91 -30.15 31.25
C GLN A 249 -2.21 -31.49 30.91
N PRO A 250 -1.25 -31.51 29.96
CA PRO A 250 -0.60 -32.74 29.52
C PRO A 250 0.55 -33.16 30.44
N SER A 251 0.55 -34.42 30.85
CA SER A 251 1.72 -35.13 31.38
C SER A 251 2.58 -35.68 30.24
N ASP A 252 3.90 -35.49 30.38
CA ASP A 252 4.95 -36.02 29.50
C ASP A 252 4.77 -37.51 29.18
N ASN A 253 4.74 -37.85 27.88
CA ASN A 253 4.96 -39.21 27.43
C ASN A 253 5.93 -39.23 26.24
N LYS A 254 7.11 -39.81 26.50
CA LYS A 254 8.15 -40.20 25.53
C LYS A 254 7.55 -40.97 24.36
N LEU A 255 7.67 -40.41 23.15
CA LEU A 255 7.41 -41.11 21.90
C LEU A 255 8.59 -42.06 21.60
N ASN A 256 8.37 -43.36 21.80
CA ASN A 256 9.27 -44.41 21.34
C ASN A 256 9.17 -44.53 19.82
N MET A 257 10.07 -43.86 19.10
CA MET A 257 10.21 -43.98 17.65
C MET A 257 11.03 -45.24 17.29
N PRO A 258 10.63 -46.07 16.31
CA PRO A 258 11.39 -47.24 15.91
C PRO A 258 12.81 -46.86 15.45
N THR A 259 13.84 -47.58 15.90
CA THR A 259 15.26 -47.23 15.66
C THR A 259 15.61 -47.04 14.18
N TRP A 260 14.88 -47.68 13.27
CA TRP A 260 15.09 -47.56 11.82
C TRP A 260 14.69 -46.20 11.23
N THR A 261 13.68 -45.52 11.78
CA THR A 261 13.25 -44.21 11.27
C THR A 261 14.25 -43.11 11.62
N THR A 262 14.89 -43.21 12.79
CA THR A 262 15.96 -42.28 13.19
C THR A 262 17.19 -42.42 12.29
N ILE A 263 17.56 -43.65 11.94
CA ILE A 263 18.70 -43.92 11.03
C ILE A 263 18.41 -43.39 9.61
N LEU A 264 17.18 -43.55 9.12
CA LEU A 264 16.78 -43.02 7.80
C LEU A 264 16.77 -41.48 7.77
N VAL A 265 16.26 -40.82 8.80
CA VAL A 265 16.21 -39.34 8.86
C VAL A 265 17.62 -38.75 8.95
N VAL A 266 18.50 -39.34 9.77
CA VAL A 266 19.89 -38.87 9.92
C VAL A 266 20.69 -39.09 8.63
N SER A 267 20.49 -40.23 7.94
CA SER A 267 21.18 -40.48 6.67
C SER A 267 20.71 -39.52 5.57
N LEU A 268 19.40 -39.28 5.41
CA LEU A 268 18.85 -38.37 4.42
C LEU A 268 19.30 -36.91 4.62
N THR A 269 19.37 -36.44 5.87
CA THR A 269 19.87 -35.09 6.16
C THR A 269 21.36 -34.97 5.85
N PHE A 270 22.17 -35.98 6.17
CA PHE A 270 23.60 -35.97 5.88
C PHE A 270 23.90 -35.97 4.36
N PHE A 271 23.20 -36.81 3.59
CA PHE A 271 23.35 -36.85 2.13
C PHE A 271 22.81 -35.59 1.46
N GLY A 272 21.72 -35.00 1.96
CA GLY A 272 21.19 -33.74 1.44
C GLY A 272 22.15 -32.56 1.61
N ILE A 273 22.81 -32.47 2.76
CA ILE A 273 23.82 -31.42 3.02
C ILE A 273 25.05 -31.64 2.13
N LEU A 274 25.55 -32.87 2.00
CA LEU A 274 26.70 -33.16 1.13
C LEU A 274 26.39 -32.89 -0.35
N PHE A 275 25.16 -33.18 -0.79
CA PHE A 275 24.72 -32.88 -2.16
C PHE A 275 24.63 -31.37 -2.42
N ALA A 276 24.08 -30.61 -1.46
CA ALA A 276 24.05 -29.15 -1.53
C ALA A 276 25.47 -28.56 -1.56
N LEU A 277 26.38 -29.05 -0.71
CA LEU A 277 27.79 -28.64 -0.72
C LEU A 277 28.49 -29.01 -2.03
N PHE A 278 28.16 -30.16 -2.64
CA PHE A 278 28.74 -30.56 -3.93
C PHE A 278 28.28 -29.66 -5.09
N ILE A 279 27.00 -29.26 -5.10
CA ILE A 279 26.48 -28.27 -6.06
C ILE A 279 27.18 -26.92 -5.87
N LEU A 280 27.32 -26.46 -4.62
CA LEU A 280 27.98 -25.18 -4.31
C LEU A 280 29.49 -25.21 -4.59
N TYR A 281 30.16 -26.35 -4.37
CA TYR A 281 31.60 -26.50 -4.50
C TYR A 281 32.06 -26.75 -5.94
N LYS A 282 31.32 -27.53 -6.73
CA LYS A 282 31.77 -27.97 -8.07
C LYS A 282 31.08 -27.24 -9.24
N PHE A 283 30.00 -26.49 -9.00
CA PHE A 283 29.26 -25.77 -10.05
C PHE A 283 28.99 -24.31 -9.72
N SER A 284 30.04 -23.49 -9.63
CA SER A 284 29.84 -22.03 -9.59
C SER A 284 30.66 -21.28 -10.64
N PRO A 285 30.06 -21.04 -11.83
CA PRO A 285 30.16 -19.75 -12.52
C PRO A 285 29.01 -18.81 -12.08
N PHE A 286 28.23 -19.15 -11.05
CA PHE A 286 27.09 -18.35 -10.57
C PHE A 286 27.50 -17.15 -9.71
N GLY A 287 28.73 -17.15 -9.17
CA GLY A 287 29.27 -15.99 -8.44
C GLY A 287 29.41 -14.74 -9.31
N SER A 288 29.83 -14.89 -10.58
CA SER A 288 29.93 -13.76 -11.51
C SER A 288 28.56 -13.30 -12.02
N PHE A 289 27.61 -14.22 -12.21
CA PHE A 289 26.26 -13.89 -12.70
C PHE A 289 25.42 -13.14 -11.64
N LEU A 290 25.49 -13.56 -10.37
CA LEU A 290 24.85 -12.85 -9.27
C LEU A 290 25.47 -11.47 -9.06
N ARG A 291 26.81 -11.35 -9.17
CA ARG A 291 27.48 -10.05 -9.04
C ARG A 291 27.13 -9.11 -10.17
N HIS A 292 27.01 -9.59 -11.41
CA HIS A 292 26.63 -8.77 -12.55
C HIS A 292 25.19 -8.26 -12.44
N ASN A 293 24.21 -9.14 -12.26
CA ASN A 293 22.79 -8.75 -12.28
C ASN A 293 22.31 -8.03 -11.01
N VAL A 294 22.97 -8.24 -9.87
CA VAL A 294 22.60 -7.56 -8.61
C VAL A 294 23.35 -6.23 -8.47
N MET A 295 24.62 -6.11 -8.87
CA MET A 295 25.32 -4.80 -8.81
C MET A 295 24.90 -3.82 -9.90
N GLU A 296 24.37 -4.27 -11.06
CA GLU A 296 23.87 -3.34 -12.09
C GLU A 296 22.67 -2.52 -11.59
N LYS A 297 21.82 -3.09 -10.72
CA LYS A 297 20.71 -2.36 -10.08
C LYS A 297 21.14 -1.39 -8.99
N TYR A 298 22.26 -1.65 -8.31
CA TYR A 298 22.76 -0.75 -7.25
C TYR A 298 23.64 0.39 -7.77
N ASN A 299 24.28 0.24 -8.94
CA ASN A 299 25.08 1.31 -9.55
C ASN A 299 24.25 2.44 -10.17
N VAL A 300 22.99 2.20 -10.53
CA VAL A 300 22.10 3.29 -11.01
C VAL A 300 21.69 4.23 -9.87
N GLN A 301 21.59 3.73 -8.64
CA GLN A 301 21.32 4.55 -7.46
C GLN A 301 22.58 5.30 -6.97
N GLY A 302 23.78 4.73 -7.16
CA GLY A 302 25.06 5.35 -6.77
C GLY A 302 25.58 6.42 -7.75
N TYR A 303 25.15 6.39 -9.01
CA TYR A 303 25.60 7.37 -10.03
C TYR A 303 24.86 8.72 -9.93
N VAL A 304 23.66 8.74 -9.33
CA VAL A 304 22.92 9.98 -9.06
C VAL A 304 23.51 10.72 -7.85
N ASP A 305 24.02 9.99 -6.85
CA ASP A 305 24.55 10.60 -5.61
C ASP A 305 26.00 11.10 -5.75
N TYR A 306 26.77 10.60 -6.73
CA TYR A 306 28.13 11.11 -7.02
C TYR A 306 28.11 12.40 -7.87
N ASN A 307 27.06 12.65 -8.65
CA ASN A 307 26.97 13.85 -9.51
C ASN A 307 26.29 15.04 -8.84
N ILE A 308 25.64 14.86 -7.69
CA ILE A 308 24.98 15.94 -6.93
C ILE A 308 25.92 16.53 -5.85
N LYS A 309 26.87 15.75 -5.35
CA LYS A 309 27.81 16.19 -4.30
C LYS A 309 28.81 17.28 -4.71
N PRO A 310 29.45 17.27 -5.90
CA PRO A 310 30.37 18.34 -6.28
C PRO A 310 29.67 19.64 -6.70
N PHE A 311 28.36 19.61 -6.96
CA PHE A 311 27.56 20.80 -7.34
C PHE A 311 27.08 21.59 -6.11
N LEU A 312 26.73 20.91 -5.02
CA LEU A 312 26.34 21.53 -3.75
C LEU A 312 27.52 22.15 -2.99
N GLU A 313 28.72 21.56 -3.12
CA GLU A 313 29.92 22.06 -2.44
C GLU A 313 30.49 23.34 -3.11
N SER A 314 30.17 23.59 -4.40
CA SER A 314 30.57 24.82 -5.09
C SER A 314 29.63 26.01 -4.86
N THR A 315 28.44 25.80 -4.29
CA THR A 315 27.46 26.89 -4.06
C THR A 315 27.51 27.42 -2.63
N LEU A 316 28.14 26.68 -1.70
CA LEU A 316 28.29 27.04 -0.29
C LEU A 316 29.52 27.93 0.00
N HIS A 317 30.43 28.13 -0.95
CA HIS A 317 31.67 28.88 -0.76
C HIS A 317 31.69 30.30 -1.36
N THR A 318 30.55 30.83 -1.83
CA THR A 318 30.49 32.19 -2.39
C THR A 318 29.49 33.09 -1.68
N VAL A 319 29.64 33.25 -0.36
CA VAL A 319 29.20 34.46 0.34
C VAL A 319 30.28 34.78 1.38
N TYR A 320 30.79 36.02 1.32
CA TYR A 320 31.95 36.59 2.01
C TYR A 320 33.32 36.42 1.33
N GLU A 321 33.64 37.38 0.47
CA GLU A 321 35.00 37.94 0.50
C GLU A 321 34.96 39.45 0.21
N THR A 322 35.18 40.23 1.27
CA THR A 322 35.62 41.61 1.20
C THR A 322 37.09 41.66 0.81
N SER A 323 37.39 42.34 -0.30
CA SER A 323 38.57 43.18 -0.56
C SER A 323 39.82 42.94 0.30
N ASP A 324 40.91 42.45 -0.30
CA ASP A 324 42.13 43.24 -0.61
C ASP A 324 43.23 42.36 -1.25
N LYS A 325 43.93 42.92 -2.26
CA LYS A 325 45.36 42.70 -2.58
C LYS A 325 45.94 41.26 -2.64
N ARG A 326 46.29 40.81 -3.87
CA ARG A 326 47.67 40.90 -4.44
C ARG A 326 47.80 40.07 -5.73
N ARG A 327 48.55 40.66 -6.66
CA ARG A 327 49.05 40.11 -7.92
C ARG A 327 49.86 38.83 -7.69
N HIS A 328 49.78 37.85 -8.60
CA HIS A 328 50.95 37.23 -9.24
C HIS A 328 50.56 36.56 -10.57
N THR A 329 51.25 36.97 -11.64
CA THR A 329 51.26 36.44 -13.01
C THR A 329 52.36 35.39 -13.18
N ILE A 330 52.05 34.24 -13.80
CA ILE A 330 52.95 33.35 -14.58
C ILE A 330 52.00 32.58 -15.54
N GLY A 331 52.18 32.39 -16.86
CA GLY A 331 53.32 32.57 -17.77
C GLY A 331 53.37 31.38 -18.75
N TYR A 332 52.79 31.55 -19.95
CA TYR A 332 52.98 30.90 -21.26
C TYR A 332 53.48 29.44 -21.42
N HIS A 333 52.83 28.68 -22.31
CA HIS A 333 53.41 28.40 -23.65
C HIS A 333 52.37 27.94 -24.67
N ALA A 334 52.54 28.46 -25.89
CA ALA A 334 51.72 28.25 -27.08
C ALA A 334 52.22 27.06 -27.92
N THR A 335 51.34 26.51 -28.76
CA THR A 335 51.66 26.20 -30.17
C THR A 335 50.44 26.45 -31.05
N GLN A 336 50.58 27.44 -31.93
CA GLN A 336 49.77 27.68 -33.12
C GLN A 336 49.92 26.54 -34.11
N ASN A 337 48.87 26.21 -34.87
CA ASN A 337 48.81 26.68 -36.26
C ASN A 337 47.49 26.33 -36.95
N ASN A 338 46.92 27.39 -37.55
CA ASN A 338 46.31 27.51 -38.87
C ASN A 338 45.15 26.55 -39.24
N MET A 339 44.02 27.00 -39.82
CA MET A 339 43.95 27.97 -40.91
C MET A 339 42.50 28.46 -41.09
N LEU A 340 42.37 29.79 -41.09
CA LEU A 340 41.47 30.68 -41.86
C LEU A 340 40.05 30.23 -42.28
N ILE A 341 39.13 31.04 -41.74
CA ILE A 341 37.84 31.51 -42.26
C ILE A 341 38.02 32.17 -43.65
N HIS A 342 37.09 31.96 -44.60
CA HIS A 342 36.22 33.04 -45.12
C HIS A 342 35.25 32.62 -46.26
N ASN A 343 33.99 33.04 -46.05
CA ASN A 343 33.02 33.64 -46.97
C ASN A 343 32.50 32.87 -48.19
N MET A 344 31.19 32.59 -48.16
CA MET A 344 30.18 33.35 -48.93
C MET A 344 28.91 33.51 -48.10
#